data_AF-A0A9W5RZJ6-F1
#
_entry.id   AF-A0A9W5RZJ6-F1
#
_cell.length_a   1.000
_cell.length_b   1.000
_cell.length_c   1.000
_cell.angle_alpha   90.00
_cell.angle_beta   90.00
_cell.angle_gamma   90.00
#
_symmetry.space_group_name_H-M   'P 1'
#
loop_
_entity.id
_entity.type
_entity.pdbx_description
1 polymer ?
#
loop_
_entity_poly.entity_id
_entity_poly.type
_entity_poly.pdbx_seq_one_letter_code
_entity_poly.pdbx_strand_id
1 'polypeptide(L)' 'EYAFHRIPGAISIPLGDLENRLNELDPDQEIQVVCRTGTRSDLACQLLSEKGFKHVKNVVPGMSGWTGPIEKNQ' A
#
# COMPACT_ATOMS: atom_id res chain seq x y z
N GLU A 1 -10.39 9.88 3.66
CA GLU A 1 -9.98 10.20 2.28
C GLU A 1 -10.09 8.97 1.35
N TYR A 2 -11.14 8.16 1.49
CA TYR A 2 -11.43 7.09 0.54
C TYR A 2 -12.04 7.72 -0.73
N ALA A 3 -11.76 7.11 -1.88
CA ALA A 3 -12.56 7.23 -3.10
C ALA A 3 -12.26 8.36 -4.09
N PHE A 4 -11.06 8.48 -4.64
CA PHE A 4 -11.00 8.99 -6.02
C PHE A 4 -10.13 8.18 -6.97
N HIS A 5 -8.95 7.69 -6.57
CA HIS A 5 -8.09 6.92 -7.48
C HIS A 5 -7.27 5.88 -6.71
N ARG A 6 -7.45 4.59 -7.03
CA ARG A 6 -6.58 3.48 -6.56
C ARG A 6 -6.01 2.74 -7.77
N ILE A 7 -4.92 2.01 -7.57
CA ILE A 7 -4.42 1.09 -8.60
C ILE A 7 -5.43 -0.07 -8.71
N PRO A 8 -5.86 -0.47 -9.93
CA PRO A 8 -6.77 -1.59 -10.11
C PRO A 8 -6.24 -2.86 -9.44
N GLY A 9 -7.08 -3.55 -8.67
CA GLY A 9 -6.70 -4.74 -7.90
C GLY A 9 -5.92 -4.47 -6.62
N ALA A 10 -5.51 -3.23 -6.31
CA ALA A 10 -4.75 -2.94 -5.09
C ALA A 10 -5.65 -2.92 -3.85
N ILE A 11 -5.28 -3.66 -2.80
CA ILE A 11 -6.03 -3.72 -1.54
C ILE A 11 -5.89 -2.38 -0.80
N SER A 12 -7.01 -1.79 -0.37
CA SER A 12 -7.01 -0.54 0.40
C SER A 12 -7.07 -0.84 1.89
N ILE A 13 -5.93 -0.72 2.56
CA ILE A 13 -5.79 -0.88 4.01
C ILE A 13 -5.33 0.45 4.61
N PRO A 14 -6.10 1.08 5.52
CA PRO A 14 -5.65 2.24 6.27
C PRO A 14 -4.42 1.91 7.12
N LEU A 15 -3.46 2.82 7.23
CA LEU A 15 -2.23 2.58 8.01
C LEU A 15 -2.53 2.19 9.47
N GLY A 16 -3.53 2.81 10.10
CA GLY A 16 -3.92 2.48 11.49
C GLY A 16 -4.57 1.11 11.66
N ASP A 17 -5.12 0.55 10.58
CA ASP A 17 -5.73 -0.79 10.56
C ASP A 17 -4.76 -1.86 10.04
N LEU A 18 -3.59 -1.46 9.50
CA LEU A 18 -2.64 -2.35 8.85
C LEU A 18 -2.16 -3.47 9.78
N GLU A 19 -1.85 -3.14 11.04
CA GLU A 19 -1.45 -4.14 12.04
C GLU A 19 -2.53 -5.19 12.33
N ASN A 20 -3.80 -4.79 12.30
CA ASN A 20 -4.93 -5.70 12.56
C ASN A 20 -5.33 -6.51 11.32
N ARG A 21 -4.86 -6.11 10.14
CA ARG A 21 -5.21 -6.69 8.84
C ARG A 21 -4.03 -7.36 8.14
N LEU A 22 -2.93 -7.63 8.86
CA LEU A 22 -1.75 -8.32 8.33
C LEU A 22 -2.09 -9.70 7.74
N ASN A 23 -3.08 -10.38 8.31
CA ASN A 23 -3.59 -11.67 7.84
C ASN A 23 -4.27 -11.65 6.46
N GLU A 24 -4.55 -10.49 5.88
CA GLU A 24 -5.00 -10.38 4.49
C GLU A 24 -3.84 -10.31 3.49
N LEU A 25 -2.62 -10.19 3.99
CA LEU A 25 -1.40 -10.05 3.20
C LEU A 25 -0.59 -11.34 3.31
N ASP A 26 -0.03 -11.77 2.19
CA ASP A 26 0.86 -12.92 2.15
C ASP A 26 2.32 -12.46 2.38
N PRO A 27 3.01 -12.95 3.43
CA PRO A 27 4.36 -12.51 3.78
C PRO A 27 5.46 -13.05 2.87
N ASP A 28 5.19 -14.08 2.08
CA ASP A 28 6.12 -14.65 1.10
C ASP A 28 5.98 -14.00 -0.29
N GLN A 29 4.91 -13.24 -0.53
CA GLN A 29 4.72 -12.47 -1.76
C GLN A 29 5.37 -11.10 -1.72
N GLU A 30 5.67 -10.56 -2.91
CA GLU A 30 6.10 -9.17 -3.05
C GLU A 30 4.93 -8.21 -2.83
N ILE A 31 5.02 -7.39 -1.77
CA ILE A 31 4.05 -6.38 -1.41
C ILE A 31 4.55 -5.00 -1.84
N GLN A 32 3.83 -4.40 -2.77
CA GLN A 32 4.06 -3.02 -3.20
C GLN A 32 3.09 -2.10 -2.48
N VAL A 33 3.63 -1.22 -1.64
CA VAL A 33 2.83 -0.30 -0.83
C VAL A 33 2.90 1.09 -1.44
N VAL A 34 1.72 1.68 -1.68
CA VAL A 34 1.59 2.99 -2.30
C VAL A 34 0.65 3.87 -1.49
N CYS A 35 1.05 5.12 -1.26
CA CYS A 35 0.18 6.14 -0.71
C CYS A 35 0.13 7.36 -1.64
N ARG A 36 -0.45 8.49 -1.22
CA ARG A 36 -0.50 9.70 -2.08
C ARG A 36 0.90 10.19 -2.49
N THR A 37 1.82 10.35 -1.53
CA THR A 37 3.12 11.05 -1.72
C THR A 37 4.36 10.21 -1.34
N GLY A 38 4.20 8.92 -1.05
CA GLY A 38 5.28 8.04 -0.59
C GLY A 38 5.52 8.01 0.94
N THR A 39 5.12 9.03 1.70
CA THR A 39 5.44 9.14 3.15
C THR A 39 4.71 8.11 4.02
N ARG A 40 3.41 7.90 3.80
CA ARG A 40 2.62 6.93 4.60
C ARG A 40 2.92 5.48 4.20
N SER A 41 3.23 5.26 2.92
CA SER A 41 3.62 3.95 2.42
C SER A 41 4.99 3.54 2.94
N ASP A 42 5.88 4.50 3.21
CA ASP A 42 7.15 4.23 3.89
C ASP A 42 6.94 3.66 5.30
N LEU A 43 6.11 4.31 6.12
CA LEU A 43 5.76 3.83 7.46
C LEU A 43 5.11 2.44 7.43
N ALA A 44 4.21 2.21 6.47
CA ALA A 44 3.61 0.89 6.27
C ALA A 44 4.66 -0.16 5.88
N CYS A 45 5.65 0.17 5.05
CA CYS A 45 6.72 -0.77 4.69
C CYS A 45 7.58 -1.14 5.89
N GLN A 46 7.92 -0.16 6.74
CA GLN A 46 8.67 -0.40 7.96
C GLN A 46 7.89 -1.35 8.88
N LEU A 47 6.62 -1.04 9.13
CA LEU A 47 5.75 -1.88 9.93
C LEU A 47 5.66 -3.32 9.39
N LEU A 48 5.43 -3.49 8.09
CA LEU A 48 5.39 -4.83 7.47
C LEU A 48 6.72 -5.56 7.62
N SER A 49 7.84 -4.87 7.42
CA SER A 49 9.17 -5.45 7.62
C SER A 49 9.39 -5.91 9.06
N GLU A 50 8.97 -5.11 10.05
CA GLU A 50 9.02 -5.48 11.48
C GLU A 50 8.14 -6.69 11.82
N LYS A 51 7.04 -6.90 11.08
CA LYS A 51 6.14 -8.05 11.23
C LYS A 51 6.60 -9.30 10.47
N GLY A 52 7.76 -9.24 9.82
CA GLY A 52 8.39 -10.39 9.15
C GLY A 52 8.08 -10.52 7.65
N PHE A 53 7.47 -9.51 7.04
CA PHE A 53 7.30 -9.47 5.59
C PHE A 53 8.65 -9.19 4.92
N LYS A 54 9.12 -10.12 4.09
CA LYS A 54 10.49 -10.06 3.53
C LYS A 54 10.59 -9.21 2.28
N HIS A 55 9.49 -9.10 1.54
CA HIS A 55 9.46 -8.52 0.20
C HIS A 55 8.54 -7.31 0.14
N VAL A 56 8.85 -6.26 0.90
CA VAL A 56 8.03 -5.04 0.94
C VAL A 56 8.73 -3.89 0.21
N LYS A 57 8.02 -3.22 -0.70
CA LYS A 57 8.55 -2.12 -1.50
C LYS A 57 7.65 -0.89 -1.43
N ASN A 58 8.23 0.25 -1.09
CA ASN A 58 7.56 1.54 -1.14
C ASN A 58 7.55 2.06 -2.59
N VAL A 59 6.37 2.34 -3.13
CA VAL A 59 6.23 2.93 -4.46
C VAL A 59 6.30 4.45 -4.36
N VAL A 60 7.40 5.04 -4.85
CA VAL A 60 7.70 6.49 -4.85
C VAL A 60 7.61 7.02 -6.29
N PRO A 61 7.01 8.20 -6.55
CA PRO A 61 6.55 9.24 -5.61
C PRO A 61 5.14 9.01 -5.02
N GLY A 62 4.62 7.79 -5.10
CA GLY A 62 3.25 7.44 -4.71
C GLY A 62 2.27 7.65 -5.87
N MET A 63 0.97 7.69 -5.54
CA MET A 63 -0.10 7.94 -6.51
C MET A 63 0.06 9.30 -7.22
N SER A 64 0.74 10.28 -6.62
CA SER A 64 0.99 11.59 -7.25
C SER A 64 1.80 11.52 -8.55
N GLY A 65 2.66 10.50 -8.71
CA GLY A 65 3.40 10.27 -9.97
C GLY A 65 2.95 9.03 -10.72
N TRP A 66 1.84 8.42 -10.31
CA TRP A 66 1.29 7.27 -11.00
C TRP A 66 0.62 7.71 -12.29
N THR A 67 1.14 7.25 -13.43
CA THR A 67 0.60 7.51 -14.78
C THR A 67 -0.14 6.31 -15.37
N GLY A 68 -0.18 5.20 -14.65
CA GLY A 68 -0.83 3.96 -15.07
C GLY A 68 -2.35 3.99 -14.89
N PRO A 69 -3.02 2.84 -15.13
CA PRO A 69 -4.46 2.74 -14.96
C PRO A 69 -4.84 2.98 -13.50
N ILE A 70 -5.96 3.68 -13.30
CA ILE A 70 -6.56 3.94 -12.00
C ILE A 70 -8.00 3.46 -12.01
N GLU A 71 -8.39 2.77 -10.95
CA GLU A 71 -9.77 2.42 -10.69
C GLU A 71 -10.42 3.57 -9.90
N LYS A 72 -11.54 4.07 -10.43
CA LYS A 72 -12.42 4.99 -9.74
C LYS A 72 -13.56 4.14 -9.18
N ASN A 73 -13.65 4.02 -7.85
CA ASN A 73 -14.90 3.57 -7.26
C ASN A 73 -15.91 4.69 -7.50
N GLN A 74 -16.82 4.46 -8.44
CA GLN A 74 -17.94 5.33 -8.75
C GLN A 74 -19.00 5.25 -7.66
#